data_AF-A0A952CKI9-F1
#
_entry.id   AF-A0A952CKI9-F1
#
_cell.length_a   1.000
_cell.length_b   1.000
_cell.length_c   1.000
_cell.angle_alpha   90.00
_cell.angle_beta   90.00
_cell.angle_gamma   90.00
#
_symmetry.space_group_name_H-M   'P 1'
#
loop_
_entity.id
_entity.type
_entity.pdbx_description
1 polymer ?
#
loop_
_entity_poly.entity_id
_entity_poly.type
_entity_poly.pdbx_seq_one_letter_code
_entity_poly.pdbx_strand_id
1 'polypeptide(L)'
;MRTMARLSVLLFISHAGAATTAARAAPPPEAAEPLDLVPAETILCWFGQPFPDTRPADEAPSTLATVVDLGTRLAGQELDRGGQLLVRLMEGLGLVVRSPYALALVDARAKPLESDPTARQVDRLRLALIVETNGKSEPLLRVIQKIVNEQTVAGQTTLEQLRAEHWNYQRLTDARLPAWSIFAWGQAGRFFVVTLGEDQWPQIARIAAGKEPSLAAEGWVREVRASRGPALIEIAVRTAAMRERLDPFTLGRATDFFDAWQARSLDRALWRLGFEGRAMFCEAHLFENGAARRRLYADPDARDPALLKLMPADARYAIYRLPLRQLIPRAAASLTATRGREFTAAAQRAWERIEEQYGFDADADLLAHLGDTLVLHNDPPHPLRLPLMFTALAEIRGDAPRVRETLDKVCTAWQEWLARATEHETGPNPAAVQRDADGVWYLRFGPIATFAWTVTERYVVLSWSPTALRQYLAHLPAQRP
;
A
#
# COMPACT_ATOMS: atom_id res chain seq x y z
N MET A 1 -52.44 -10.35 -45.54
CA MET A 1 -52.15 -8.96 -45.95
C MET A 1 -50.63 -8.81 -46.00
N ARG A 2 -49.94 -9.29 -47.05
CA ARG A 2 -49.56 -8.60 -48.31
C ARG A 2 -48.83 -7.27 -48.06
N THR A 3 -47.49 -7.20 -48.08
CA THR A 3 -46.54 -7.14 -49.23
C THR A 3 -46.37 -5.73 -49.82
N MET A 4 -45.10 -5.28 -49.85
CA MET A 4 -44.39 -4.29 -50.71
C MET A 4 -45.13 -3.43 -51.77
N ALA A 5 -44.69 -2.16 -51.91
CA ALA A 5 -44.21 -1.48 -53.14
C ALA A 5 -43.88 0.01 -52.81
N ARG A 6 -42.66 0.57 -52.89
CA ARG A 6 -41.78 0.99 -54.02
C ARG A 6 -42.27 2.16 -54.91
N LEU A 7 -41.52 3.28 -54.91
CA LEU A 7 -41.02 4.15 -56.02
C LEU A 7 -40.45 5.45 -55.36
N SER A 8 -39.17 5.86 -55.39
CA SER A 8 -38.14 6.16 -56.43
C SER A 8 -38.21 7.56 -57.06
N VAL A 9 -37.02 8.17 -57.28
CA VAL A 9 -36.63 9.39 -58.07
C VAL A 9 -36.38 10.66 -57.22
N LEU A 10 -35.30 11.45 -57.30
CA LEU A 10 -33.93 11.42 -57.85
C LEU A 10 -33.34 12.82 -57.55
N LEU A 11 -32.14 12.95 -56.98
CA LEU A 11 -31.29 14.14 -57.20
C LEU A 11 -29.83 13.82 -56.87
N PHE A 12 -29.07 13.68 -57.96
CA PHE A 12 -27.61 13.57 -58.01
C PHE A 12 -26.99 14.95 -57.80
N ILE A 13 -26.10 15.10 -56.82
CA ILE A 13 -25.01 16.09 -56.86
C ILE A 13 -23.70 15.33 -56.66
N SER A 14 -22.91 15.35 -57.73
CA SER A 14 -21.56 14.85 -57.82
C SER A 14 -20.63 15.69 -56.93
N HIS A 15 -20.01 15.07 -55.92
CA HIS A 15 -18.79 15.58 -55.29
C HIS A 15 -17.74 14.48 -55.38
N ALA A 16 -16.91 14.57 -56.41
CA ALA A 16 -15.64 13.86 -56.47
C ALA A 16 -14.68 14.54 -55.47
N GLY A 17 -14.85 14.20 -54.19
CA GLY A 17 -13.87 14.53 -53.16
C GLY A 17 -12.67 13.61 -53.34
N ALA A 18 -11.48 14.21 -53.50
CA ALA A 18 -10.22 13.50 -53.45
C ALA A 18 -10.20 12.62 -52.20
N ALA A 19 -10.07 11.31 -52.39
CA ALA A 19 -9.79 10.38 -51.32
C ALA A 19 -8.38 10.69 -50.80
N THR A 20 -8.29 11.62 -49.85
CA THR A 20 -7.12 11.76 -48.98
C THR A 20 -6.93 10.39 -48.36
N THR A 21 -5.92 9.68 -48.86
CA THR A 21 -5.44 8.44 -48.25
C THR A 21 -4.90 8.88 -46.90
N ALA A 22 -5.76 8.87 -45.88
CA ALA A 22 -5.38 9.18 -44.51
C ALA A 22 -4.25 8.21 -44.20
N ALA A 23 -3.03 8.74 -44.08
CA ALA A 23 -1.87 7.97 -43.70
C ALA A 23 -2.26 7.21 -42.44
N ARG A 24 -2.30 5.88 -42.55
CA ARG A 24 -2.67 5.00 -41.45
C ARG A 24 -1.68 5.30 -40.33
N ALA A 25 -2.14 6.05 -39.31
CA ALA A 25 -1.31 6.40 -38.19
C ALA A 25 -0.68 5.12 -37.65
N ALA A 26 0.63 5.16 -37.41
CA ALA A 26 1.34 4.03 -36.83
C ALA A 26 0.58 3.58 -35.58
N PRO A 27 0.44 2.25 -35.35
CA PRO A 27 -0.18 1.77 -34.14
C PRO A 27 0.51 2.43 -32.93
N PRO A 28 -0.25 2.84 -31.91
CA PRO A 28 0.35 3.42 -30.70
C PRO A 28 1.37 2.45 -30.13
N PRO A 29 2.48 2.95 -29.56
CA PRO A 29 3.46 2.09 -28.91
C PRO A 29 2.77 1.26 -27.83
N GLU A 30 3.08 -0.04 -27.79
CA GLU A 30 2.56 -0.93 -26.77
C GLU A 30 3.04 -0.48 -25.39
N ALA A 31 2.15 -0.52 -24.39
CA ALA A 31 2.47 -0.14 -23.01
C ALA A 31 3.68 -0.94 -22.49
N ALA A 32 4.68 -0.22 -21.97
CA ALA A 32 5.97 -0.75 -21.55
C ALA A 32 5.93 -1.31 -20.12
N GLU A 33 5.01 -0.81 -19.28
CA GLU A 33 4.84 -1.25 -17.89
C GLU A 33 3.43 -0.91 -17.37
N PRO A 34 3.02 -1.43 -16.19
CA PRO A 34 1.69 -1.15 -15.63
C PRO A 34 1.36 0.34 -15.46
N LEU A 35 2.37 1.19 -15.17
CA LEU A 35 2.19 2.63 -15.01
C LEU A 35 1.72 3.34 -16.29
N ASP A 36 2.04 2.77 -17.47
CA ASP A 36 1.59 3.29 -18.77
C ASP A 36 0.09 3.11 -19.01
N LEU A 37 -0.58 2.32 -18.18
CA LEU A 37 -2.02 2.09 -18.24
C LEU A 37 -2.80 2.84 -17.16
N VAL A 38 -2.11 3.45 -16.19
CA VAL A 38 -2.74 4.21 -15.10
C VAL A 38 -3.26 5.55 -15.64
N PRO A 39 -4.53 5.95 -15.39
CA PRO A 39 -5.05 7.24 -15.84
C PRO A 39 -4.26 8.43 -15.27
N ALA A 40 -4.01 9.44 -16.09
CA ALA A 40 -3.24 10.62 -15.70
C ALA A 40 -3.84 11.34 -14.47
N GLU A 41 -5.16 11.38 -14.34
CA GLU A 41 -5.90 12.04 -13.25
C GLU A 41 -5.90 11.30 -11.91
N THR A 42 -5.18 10.18 -11.82
CA THR A 42 -5.07 9.34 -10.62
C THR A 42 -4.65 10.17 -9.40
N ILE A 43 -5.37 10.00 -8.28
CA ILE A 43 -5.08 10.74 -7.03
C ILE A 43 -4.00 10.06 -6.18
N LEU A 44 -3.90 8.74 -6.24
CA LEU A 44 -2.84 7.95 -5.62
C LEU A 44 -2.51 6.75 -6.50
N CYS A 45 -1.24 6.56 -6.82
CA CYS A 45 -0.76 5.37 -7.50
C CYS A 45 0.40 4.76 -6.71
N TRP A 46 0.30 3.47 -6.42
CA TRP A 46 1.40 2.64 -5.94
C TRP A 46 1.85 1.73 -7.08
N PHE A 47 3.02 2.01 -7.64
CA PHE A 47 3.69 1.15 -8.60
C PHE A 47 4.75 0.32 -7.88
N GLY A 48 4.82 -0.97 -8.20
CA GLY A 48 5.76 -1.90 -7.60
C GLY A 48 6.37 -2.84 -8.63
N GLN A 49 7.65 -3.14 -8.43
CA GLN A 49 8.39 -4.20 -9.11
C GLN A 49 8.65 -5.34 -8.12
N PRO A 50 8.79 -6.59 -8.60
CA PRO A 50 9.23 -7.69 -7.75
C PRO A 50 10.59 -7.35 -7.13
N PHE A 51 10.77 -7.69 -5.85
CA PHE A 51 12.10 -7.55 -5.26
C PHE A 51 13.05 -8.56 -5.93
N PRO A 52 14.36 -8.24 -6.05
CA PRO A 52 15.36 -9.16 -6.60
C PRO A 52 15.33 -10.59 -6.02
N ASP A 53 14.95 -10.73 -4.74
CA ASP A 53 14.91 -12.02 -4.04
C ASP A 53 13.54 -12.71 -4.11
N THR A 54 12.55 -12.07 -4.73
CA THR A 54 11.20 -12.62 -4.86
C THR A 54 11.19 -13.70 -5.92
N ARG A 55 10.74 -14.90 -5.55
CA ARG A 55 10.60 -16.00 -6.53
C ARG A 55 9.49 -15.66 -7.54
N PRO A 56 9.67 -16.00 -8.82
CA PRO A 56 8.62 -15.90 -9.82
C PRO A 56 7.32 -16.60 -9.40
N ALA A 57 6.18 -16.11 -9.89
CA ALA A 57 4.86 -16.65 -9.55
C ALA A 57 4.66 -18.11 -10.00
N ASP A 58 5.36 -18.55 -11.04
CA ASP A 58 5.27 -19.88 -11.66
C ASP A 58 6.04 -20.99 -10.92
N GLU A 59 6.92 -20.66 -9.97
CA GLU A 59 7.82 -21.64 -9.35
C GLU A 59 7.34 -22.23 -8.01
N ALA A 60 6.29 -21.70 -7.39
CA ALA A 60 5.80 -22.26 -6.12
C ALA A 60 4.34 -21.90 -5.80
N PRO A 61 3.56 -22.86 -5.24
CA PRO A 61 2.26 -22.55 -4.64
C PRO A 61 2.43 -21.48 -3.55
N SER A 62 1.41 -20.63 -3.37
CA SER A 62 1.45 -19.56 -2.37
C SER A 62 1.60 -20.16 -0.98
N THR A 63 2.81 -20.09 -0.43
CA THR A 63 3.14 -20.54 0.93
C THR A 63 2.27 -19.83 1.97
N LEU A 64 1.85 -18.60 1.68
CA LEU A 64 0.92 -17.83 2.51
C LEU A 64 -0.49 -18.43 2.49
N ALA A 65 -0.98 -18.91 1.35
CA ALA A 65 -2.25 -19.65 1.29
C ALA A 65 -2.17 -20.93 2.14
N THR A 66 -1.04 -21.66 2.09
CA THR A 66 -0.82 -22.84 2.93
C THR A 66 -0.76 -22.50 4.42
N VAL A 67 -0.09 -21.42 4.82
CA VAL A 67 0.00 -20.99 6.22
C VAL A 67 -1.36 -20.54 6.75
N VAL A 68 -2.14 -19.82 5.94
CA VAL A 68 -3.49 -19.37 6.32
C VAL A 68 -4.46 -20.55 6.40
N ASP A 69 -4.44 -21.46 5.42
CA ASP A 69 -5.26 -22.68 5.45
C ASP A 69 -4.87 -23.60 6.63
N LEU A 70 -3.58 -23.69 6.95
CA LEU A 70 -3.13 -24.46 8.11
C LEU A 70 -3.53 -23.78 9.43
N GLY A 71 -3.38 -22.46 9.53
CA GLY A 71 -3.75 -21.69 10.72
C GLY A 71 -5.24 -21.76 11.03
N THR A 72 -6.09 -21.66 10.00
CA THR A 72 -7.55 -21.77 10.13
C THR A 72 -7.98 -23.18 10.52
N ARG A 73 -7.38 -24.22 9.92
CA ARG A 73 -7.63 -25.62 10.31
C ARG A 73 -7.19 -25.94 11.73
N LEU A 74 -6.04 -25.42 12.16
CA LEU A 74 -5.52 -25.63 13.52
C LEU A 74 -6.34 -24.87 14.57
N ALA A 75 -6.91 -23.71 14.23
CA ALA A 75 -7.77 -22.94 15.11
C ALA A 75 -9.20 -23.51 15.24
N GLY A 76 -9.59 -24.47 14.38
CA GLY A 76 -10.89 -25.15 14.46
C GLY A 76 -12.11 -24.26 14.21
N GLN A 77 -11.92 -23.01 13.78
CA GLN A 77 -13.00 -22.07 13.49
C GLN A 77 -13.12 -21.88 11.97
N GLU A 78 -14.33 -22.07 11.44
CA GLU A 78 -14.64 -21.64 10.09
C GLU A 78 -14.55 -20.11 10.03
N LEU A 79 -13.76 -19.60 9.09
CA LEU A 79 -13.73 -18.17 8.82
C LEU A 79 -15.10 -17.72 8.31
N ASP A 80 -15.60 -16.62 8.85
CA ASP A 80 -16.76 -15.95 8.28
C ASP A 80 -16.45 -15.42 6.86
N ARG A 81 -17.47 -14.89 6.16
CA ARG A 81 -17.29 -14.38 4.79
C ARG A 81 -16.23 -13.29 4.69
N GLY A 82 -16.09 -12.46 5.72
CA GLY A 82 -15.09 -11.40 5.79
C GLY A 82 -13.68 -11.96 5.90
N GLY A 83 -13.48 -12.95 6.78
CA GLY A 83 -12.24 -13.69 6.93
C GLY A 83 -11.85 -14.40 5.63
N GLN A 84 -12.79 -15.10 4.99
CA GLN A 84 -12.54 -15.76 3.70
C GLN A 84 -12.10 -14.76 2.62
N LEU A 85 -12.80 -13.62 2.50
CA LEU A 85 -12.41 -12.56 1.57
C LEU A 85 -11.00 -12.05 1.87
N LEU A 86 -10.66 -11.82 3.13
CA LEU A 86 -9.30 -11.40 3.53
C LEU A 86 -8.24 -12.43 3.10
N VAL A 87 -8.49 -13.72 3.31
CA VAL A 87 -7.60 -14.79 2.84
C VAL A 87 -7.40 -14.72 1.33
N ARG A 88 -8.47 -14.55 0.55
CA ARG A 88 -8.38 -14.44 -0.91
C ARG A 88 -7.64 -13.19 -1.37
N LEU A 89 -7.85 -12.06 -0.70
CA LEU A 89 -7.11 -10.83 -0.97
C LEU A 89 -5.61 -11.00 -0.69
N MET A 90 -5.25 -11.71 0.39
CA MET A 90 -3.86 -12.03 0.70
C MET A 90 -3.24 -13.02 -0.30
N GLU A 91 -4.01 -14.02 -0.77
CA GLU A 91 -3.61 -14.93 -1.86
C GLU A 91 -3.33 -14.13 -3.14
N GLY A 92 -4.24 -13.23 -3.52
CA GLY A 92 -4.08 -12.34 -4.67
C GLY A 92 -2.89 -11.39 -4.53
N LEU A 93 -2.71 -10.75 -3.38
CA LEU A 93 -1.57 -9.88 -3.11
C LEU A 93 -0.24 -10.63 -3.24
N GLY A 94 -0.17 -11.86 -2.73
CA GLY A 94 1.02 -12.71 -2.86
C GLY A 94 1.39 -13.06 -4.30
N LEU A 95 0.41 -13.08 -5.22
CA LEU A 95 0.64 -13.23 -6.66
C LEU A 95 1.08 -11.89 -7.29
N VAL A 96 0.39 -10.80 -6.95
CA VAL A 96 0.64 -9.46 -7.50
C VAL A 96 2.07 -8.99 -7.23
N VAL A 97 2.57 -9.15 -6.01
CA VAL A 97 3.92 -8.66 -5.63
C VAL A 97 5.08 -9.42 -6.28
N ARG A 98 4.79 -10.51 -7.01
CA ARG A 98 5.77 -11.29 -7.80
C ARG A 98 5.84 -10.84 -9.26
N SER A 99 5.02 -9.88 -9.67
CA SER A 99 5.02 -9.25 -10.98
C SER A 99 5.16 -7.73 -10.85
N PRO A 100 5.59 -7.02 -11.90
CA PRO A 100 5.35 -5.58 -11.98
C PRO A 100 3.86 -5.27 -11.85
N TYR A 101 3.49 -4.29 -11.03
CA TYR A 101 2.10 -3.91 -10.80
C TYR A 101 1.91 -2.42 -10.55
N ALA A 102 0.68 -1.94 -10.76
CA ALA A 102 0.21 -0.63 -10.33
C ALA A 102 -1.15 -0.77 -9.63
N LEU A 103 -1.27 -0.22 -8.43
CA LEU A 103 -2.53 -0.03 -7.71
C LEU A 103 -2.86 1.46 -7.70
N ALA A 104 -3.95 1.85 -8.33
CA ALA A 104 -4.36 3.23 -8.53
C ALA A 104 -5.71 3.52 -7.90
N LEU A 105 -5.79 4.56 -7.09
CA LEU A 105 -7.02 5.25 -6.72
C LEU A 105 -7.21 6.43 -7.67
N VAL A 106 -8.17 6.28 -8.58
CA VAL A 106 -8.42 7.22 -9.67
C VAL A 106 -9.37 8.33 -9.23
N ASP A 107 -10.46 7.95 -8.56
CA ASP A 107 -11.47 8.88 -8.06
C ASP A 107 -12.16 8.33 -6.82
N ALA A 108 -12.58 9.22 -5.93
CA ALA A 108 -13.38 8.89 -4.76
C ALA A 108 -14.22 10.11 -4.40
N ARG A 109 -15.55 9.98 -4.38
CA ARG A 109 -16.47 11.07 -4.08
C ARG A 109 -17.53 10.59 -3.12
N ALA A 110 -18.01 11.51 -2.30
CA ALA A 110 -19.12 11.28 -1.39
C ALA A 110 -20.24 12.27 -1.66
N LYS A 111 -21.46 11.86 -1.33
CA LYS A 111 -22.63 12.73 -1.25
C LYS A 111 -23.26 12.65 0.13
N PRO A 112 -23.93 13.71 0.61
CA PRO A 112 -24.74 13.64 1.81
C PRO A 112 -25.78 12.52 1.74
N LEU A 113 -26.12 11.92 2.87
CA LEU A 113 -27.32 11.07 2.96
C LEU A 113 -28.56 11.95 2.91
N GLU A 114 -29.58 11.52 2.17
CA GLU A 114 -30.88 12.24 2.14
C GLU A 114 -31.51 12.29 3.54
N SER A 115 -31.34 11.24 4.33
CA SER A 115 -31.85 11.14 5.69
C SER A 115 -31.07 11.96 6.72
N ASP A 116 -29.80 12.28 6.43
CA ASP A 116 -28.93 13.00 7.35
C ASP A 116 -27.85 13.78 6.55
N PRO A 117 -28.01 15.11 6.42
CA PRO A 117 -27.05 15.98 5.74
C PRO A 117 -25.68 16.06 6.41
N THR A 118 -25.49 15.51 7.61
CA THR A 118 -24.18 15.39 8.28
C THR A 118 -23.49 14.06 7.95
N ALA A 119 -24.27 13.01 7.70
CA ALA A 119 -23.76 11.73 7.24
C ALA A 119 -23.41 11.77 5.75
N ARG A 120 -22.45 10.92 5.36
CA ARG A 120 -21.91 10.86 4.01
C ARG A 120 -21.90 9.42 3.55
N GLN A 121 -22.28 9.18 2.30
CA GLN A 121 -22.13 7.89 1.64
C GLN A 121 -21.19 8.02 0.45
N VAL A 122 -20.50 6.93 0.11
CA VAL A 122 -19.71 6.86 -1.12
C VAL A 122 -20.67 7.01 -2.31
N ASP A 123 -20.43 8.02 -3.12
CA ASP A 123 -21.16 8.26 -4.37
C ASP A 123 -20.41 7.64 -5.56
N ARG A 124 -19.07 7.72 -5.52
CA ARG A 124 -18.20 7.19 -6.56
C ARG A 124 -16.90 6.68 -5.95
N LEU A 125 -16.44 5.51 -6.35
CA LEU A 125 -15.11 5.01 -6.06
C LEU A 125 -14.56 4.32 -7.31
N ARG A 126 -13.37 4.73 -7.75
CA ARG A 126 -12.70 4.21 -8.93
C ARG A 126 -11.29 3.75 -8.57
N LEU A 127 -11.05 2.45 -8.65
CA LEU A 127 -9.77 1.80 -8.40
C LEU A 127 -9.35 0.98 -9.62
N ALA A 128 -8.04 0.86 -9.83
CA ALA A 128 -7.48 -0.08 -10.80
C ALA A 128 -6.27 -0.80 -10.18
N LEU A 129 -6.21 -2.12 -10.37
CA LEU A 129 -5.05 -2.95 -10.17
C LEU A 129 -4.62 -3.48 -11.54
N ILE A 130 -3.39 -3.16 -11.93
CA ILE A 130 -2.83 -3.50 -13.24
C ILE A 130 -1.59 -4.34 -12.96
N VAL A 131 -1.54 -5.57 -13.48
CA VAL A 131 -0.46 -6.52 -13.21
C VAL A 131 0.13 -6.99 -14.52
N GLU A 132 1.44 -6.94 -14.66
CA GLU A 132 2.12 -7.54 -15.80
C GLU A 132 2.16 -9.06 -15.65
N THR A 133 1.34 -9.75 -16.44
CA THR A 133 1.22 -11.22 -16.41
C THR A 133 1.87 -11.89 -17.60
N ASN A 134 2.25 -11.13 -18.64
CA ASN A 134 2.78 -11.67 -19.90
C ASN A 134 1.85 -12.77 -20.48
N GLY A 135 0.54 -12.56 -20.33
CA GLY A 135 -0.50 -13.50 -20.77
C GLY A 135 -0.83 -14.63 -19.78
N LYS A 136 -0.03 -14.85 -18.74
CA LYS A 136 -0.25 -15.91 -17.73
C LYS A 136 -1.19 -15.45 -16.60
N SER A 137 -2.43 -15.12 -16.94
CA SER A 137 -3.39 -14.51 -15.99
C SER A 137 -4.21 -15.52 -15.16
N GLU A 138 -4.11 -16.81 -15.46
CA GLU A 138 -4.90 -17.89 -14.87
C GLU A 138 -4.80 -17.97 -13.34
N PRO A 139 -3.64 -17.73 -12.68
CA PRO A 139 -3.58 -17.71 -11.21
C PRO A 139 -4.44 -16.61 -10.60
N LEU A 140 -4.39 -15.38 -11.14
CA LEU A 140 -5.20 -14.26 -10.67
C LEU A 140 -6.68 -14.49 -10.95
N LEU A 141 -7.01 -15.02 -12.13
CA LEU A 141 -8.39 -15.33 -12.50
C LEU A 141 -9.00 -16.37 -11.54
N ARG A 142 -8.23 -17.38 -11.12
CA ARG A 142 -8.69 -18.37 -10.13
C ARG A 142 -9.01 -17.73 -8.78
N VAL A 143 -8.20 -16.77 -8.31
CA VAL A 143 -8.49 -16.04 -7.06
C VAL A 143 -9.77 -15.22 -7.21
N ILE A 144 -9.93 -14.50 -8.32
CA ILE A 144 -11.15 -13.73 -8.60
C ILE A 144 -12.37 -14.65 -8.64
N GLN A 145 -12.30 -15.78 -9.35
CA GLN A 145 -13.40 -16.75 -9.42
C GLN A 145 -13.79 -17.29 -8.04
N LYS A 146 -12.83 -17.57 -7.15
CA LYS A 146 -13.12 -17.94 -5.76
C LYS A 146 -13.86 -16.82 -5.03
N ILE A 147 -13.37 -15.58 -5.11
CA ILE A 147 -14.03 -14.42 -4.49
C ILE A 147 -15.46 -14.26 -5.03
N VAL A 148 -15.64 -14.33 -6.34
CA VAL A 148 -16.97 -14.25 -6.98
C VAL A 148 -17.86 -15.37 -6.45
N ASN A 149 -17.42 -16.62 -6.47
CA ASN A 149 -18.23 -17.74 -6.00
C ASN A 149 -18.58 -17.67 -4.50
N GLU A 150 -17.67 -17.15 -3.67
CA GLU A 150 -17.85 -17.05 -2.21
C GLU A 150 -18.73 -15.85 -1.81
N GLN A 151 -18.71 -14.75 -2.57
CA GLN A 151 -19.38 -13.49 -2.19
C GLN A 151 -20.71 -13.23 -2.93
N THR A 152 -20.95 -13.90 -4.05
CA THR A 152 -22.14 -13.68 -4.88
C THR A 152 -23.34 -14.53 -4.46
N VAL A 153 -24.54 -14.05 -4.78
CA VAL A 153 -25.80 -14.76 -4.49
C VAL A 153 -26.60 -14.90 -5.79
N ALA A 154 -27.05 -16.12 -6.06
CA ALA A 154 -27.82 -16.43 -7.26
C ALA A 154 -29.04 -15.49 -7.41
N GLY A 155 -29.21 -14.91 -8.59
CA GLY A 155 -30.30 -13.99 -8.91
C GLY A 155 -30.09 -12.53 -8.47
N GLN A 156 -29.07 -12.21 -7.67
CA GLN A 156 -28.73 -10.82 -7.29
C GLN A 156 -27.48 -10.30 -8.01
N THR A 157 -26.69 -11.21 -8.56
CA THR A 157 -25.43 -10.90 -9.21
C THR A 157 -25.53 -11.16 -10.71
N THR A 158 -25.03 -10.23 -11.52
CA THR A 158 -24.94 -10.35 -12.98
C THR A 158 -23.48 -10.32 -13.40
N LEU A 159 -23.07 -11.31 -14.20
CA LEU A 159 -21.76 -11.37 -14.84
C LEU A 159 -21.94 -11.24 -16.35
N GLU A 160 -21.36 -10.21 -16.95
CA GLU A 160 -21.44 -9.92 -18.37
C GLU A 160 -20.07 -10.02 -19.03
N GLN A 161 -20.04 -10.48 -20.28
CA GLN A 161 -18.86 -10.40 -21.13
C GLN A 161 -19.01 -9.22 -22.08
N LEU A 162 -18.08 -8.28 -21.97
CA LEU A 162 -18.13 -7.00 -22.68
C LEU A 162 -16.85 -6.81 -23.49
N ARG A 163 -16.88 -5.79 -24.35
CA ARG A 163 -15.73 -5.35 -25.14
C ARG A 163 -15.59 -3.84 -25.03
N ALA A 164 -14.38 -3.37 -24.79
CA ALA A 164 -14.03 -1.96 -24.90
C ALA A 164 -12.78 -1.84 -25.77
N GLU A 165 -12.84 -0.96 -26.75
CA GLU A 165 -11.89 -0.93 -27.87
C GLU A 165 -11.81 -2.32 -28.56
N HIS A 166 -10.66 -2.99 -28.49
CA HIS A 166 -10.48 -4.33 -29.06
C HIS A 166 -10.26 -5.43 -28.02
N TRP A 167 -10.38 -5.11 -26.73
CA TRP A 167 -10.18 -6.06 -25.64
C TRP A 167 -11.51 -6.52 -25.04
N ASN A 168 -11.56 -7.79 -24.69
CA ASN A 168 -12.69 -8.38 -23.98
C ASN A 168 -12.44 -8.32 -22.47
N TYR A 169 -13.50 -8.10 -21.72
CA TYR A 169 -13.45 -8.10 -20.26
C TYR A 169 -14.75 -8.66 -19.68
N GLN A 170 -14.70 -9.06 -18.42
CA GLN A 170 -15.86 -9.47 -17.65
C GLN A 170 -16.26 -8.36 -16.70
N ARG A 171 -17.56 -8.09 -16.58
CA ARG A 171 -18.15 -7.12 -15.66
C ARG A 171 -19.09 -7.83 -14.71
N LEU A 172 -18.87 -7.62 -13.41
CA LEU A 172 -19.70 -8.13 -12.33
C LEU A 172 -20.43 -6.97 -11.66
N THR A 173 -21.74 -7.08 -11.57
CA THR A 173 -22.61 -6.17 -10.83
C THR A 173 -23.43 -6.97 -9.81
N ASP A 174 -23.71 -6.37 -8.66
CA ASP A 174 -24.54 -6.97 -7.62
C ASP A 174 -25.61 -5.95 -7.20
N ALA A 175 -26.89 -6.31 -7.36
CA ALA A 175 -28.02 -5.43 -7.09
C ALA A 175 -28.16 -5.01 -5.62
N ARG A 176 -27.48 -5.71 -4.70
CA ARG A 176 -27.42 -5.34 -3.27
C ARG A 176 -26.43 -4.22 -2.98
N LEU A 177 -25.46 -4.01 -3.87
CA LEU A 177 -24.40 -3.03 -3.69
C LEU A 177 -24.79 -1.70 -4.35
N PRO A 178 -24.19 -0.58 -3.93
CA PRO A 178 -24.36 0.70 -4.62
C PRO A 178 -24.01 0.59 -6.11
N ALA A 179 -24.68 1.37 -6.96
CA ALA A 179 -24.50 1.32 -8.42
C ALA A 179 -23.05 1.57 -8.88
N TRP A 180 -22.24 2.27 -8.09
CA TRP A 180 -20.83 2.49 -8.39
C TRP A 180 -19.96 1.24 -8.16
N SER A 181 -20.42 0.24 -7.40
CA SER A 181 -19.69 -0.97 -7.03
C SER A 181 -19.65 -2.00 -8.17
N ILE A 182 -19.08 -1.57 -9.29
CA ILE A 182 -18.92 -2.39 -10.50
C ILE A 182 -17.51 -2.96 -10.49
N PHE A 183 -17.39 -4.29 -10.46
CA PHE A 183 -16.11 -4.96 -10.60
C PHE A 183 -15.92 -5.36 -12.06
N ALA A 184 -14.73 -5.16 -12.62
CA ALA A 184 -14.43 -5.63 -13.96
C ALA A 184 -12.99 -6.14 -14.04
N TRP A 185 -12.77 -7.17 -14.85
CA TRP A 185 -11.44 -7.71 -15.07
C TRP A 185 -11.26 -8.25 -16.49
N GLY A 186 -10.03 -8.21 -16.99
CA GLY A 186 -9.72 -8.65 -18.35
C GLY A 186 -8.26 -8.45 -18.69
N GLN A 187 -7.88 -8.92 -19.88
CA GLN A 187 -6.52 -8.78 -20.39
C GLN A 187 -6.43 -7.58 -21.35
N ALA A 188 -5.44 -6.72 -21.12
CA ALA A 188 -5.08 -5.59 -21.99
C ALA A 188 -3.61 -5.76 -22.42
N GLY A 189 -3.39 -6.39 -23.58
CA GLY A 189 -2.03 -6.75 -24.03
C GLY A 189 -1.39 -7.77 -23.10
N ARG A 190 -0.18 -7.48 -22.59
CA ARG A 190 0.51 -8.31 -21.59
C ARG A 190 0.05 -8.08 -20.13
N PHE A 191 -0.89 -7.17 -19.91
CA PHE A 191 -1.36 -6.80 -18.57
C PHE A 191 -2.70 -7.46 -18.26
N PHE A 192 -2.85 -7.91 -17.02
CA PHE A 192 -4.14 -8.27 -16.43
C PHE A 192 -4.64 -7.12 -15.59
N VAL A 193 -5.85 -6.66 -15.87
CA VAL A 193 -6.45 -5.46 -15.27
C VAL A 193 -7.66 -5.89 -14.44
N VAL A 194 -7.73 -5.42 -13.20
CA VAL A 194 -8.88 -5.52 -12.30
C VAL A 194 -9.29 -4.12 -11.89
N THR A 195 -10.56 -3.77 -11.99
CA THR A 195 -11.06 -2.44 -11.65
C THR A 195 -12.28 -2.51 -10.75
N LEU A 196 -12.44 -1.48 -9.91
CA LEU A 196 -13.67 -1.17 -9.20
C LEU A 196 -14.14 0.21 -9.67
N GLY A 197 -15.43 0.37 -9.94
CA GLY A 197 -16.01 1.64 -10.35
C GLY A 197 -16.51 1.67 -11.78
N GLU A 198 -17.52 2.51 -12.01
CA GLU A 198 -18.09 2.75 -13.33
C GLU A 198 -17.03 3.23 -14.34
N ASP A 199 -17.09 2.66 -15.55
CA ASP A 199 -16.24 2.97 -16.71
C ASP A 199 -14.72 2.92 -16.49
N GLN A 200 -14.26 2.36 -15.36
CA GLN A 200 -12.83 2.30 -15.07
C GLN A 200 -12.10 1.36 -16.03
N TRP A 201 -12.61 0.15 -16.27
CA TRP A 201 -11.99 -0.77 -17.24
C TRP A 201 -11.96 -0.18 -18.67
N PRO A 202 -13.09 0.33 -19.23
CA PRO A 202 -13.09 1.02 -20.52
C PRO A 202 -12.08 2.17 -20.61
N GLN A 203 -11.87 2.93 -19.54
CA GLN A 203 -10.85 3.97 -19.51
C GLN A 203 -9.43 3.40 -19.68
N ILE A 204 -9.09 2.35 -18.93
CA ILE A 204 -7.79 1.68 -19.06
C ILE A 204 -7.57 1.20 -20.50
N ALA A 205 -8.60 0.67 -21.16
CA ALA A 205 -8.51 0.34 -22.59
C ALA A 205 -8.28 1.54 -23.50
N ARG A 206 -8.93 2.69 -23.25
CA ARG A 206 -8.67 3.91 -24.04
C ARG A 206 -7.24 4.39 -23.87
N ILE A 207 -6.67 4.30 -22.68
CA ILE A 207 -5.25 4.59 -22.42
C ILE A 207 -4.35 3.60 -23.17
N ALA A 208 -4.62 2.29 -23.05
CA ALA A 208 -3.90 1.24 -23.78
C ALA A 208 -3.96 1.43 -25.31
N ALA A 209 -5.04 2.01 -25.82
CA ALA A 209 -5.22 2.34 -27.24
C ALA A 209 -4.62 3.70 -27.65
N GLY A 210 -3.92 4.40 -26.74
CA GLY A 210 -3.33 5.71 -26.98
C GLY A 210 -4.34 6.85 -27.16
N LYS A 211 -5.59 6.66 -26.72
CA LYS A 211 -6.67 7.66 -26.84
C LYS A 211 -6.80 8.58 -25.63
N GLU A 212 -6.24 8.18 -24.49
CA GLU A 212 -6.17 8.97 -23.25
C GLU A 212 -4.74 8.94 -22.69
N PRO A 213 -4.31 10.01 -22.01
CA PRO A 213 -2.97 10.07 -21.42
C PRO A 213 -2.85 9.16 -20.19
N SER A 214 -1.68 8.54 -20.03
CA SER A 214 -1.32 7.80 -18.83
C SER A 214 -0.60 8.68 -17.81
N LEU A 215 -0.56 8.24 -16.56
CA LEU A 215 0.24 8.85 -15.49
C LEU A 215 1.73 8.82 -15.83
N ALA A 216 2.22 7.76 -16.48
CA ALA A 216 3.61 7.69 -16.94
C ALA A 216 3.95 8.76 -18.01
N ALA A 217 2.96 9.22 -18.78
CA ALA A 217 3.17 10.23 -19.83
C ALA A 217 3.23 11.68 -19.29
N GLU A 218 2.77 11.92 -18.05
CA GLU A 218 2.84 13.22 -17.38
C GLU A 218 4.28 13.73 -17.33
N GLY A 219 4.49 14.99 -17.75
CA GLY A 219 5.85 15.56 -17.90
C GLY A 219 6.67 15.50 -16.61
N TRP A 220 6.04 15.79 -15.47
CA TRP A 220 6.69 15.77 -14.16
C TRP A 220 7.05 14.35 -13.69
N VAL A 221 6.27 13.33 -14.05
CA VAL A 221 6.59 11.92 -13.75
C VAL A 221 7.78 11.48 -14.61
N ARG A 222 7.76 11.79 -15.91
CA ARG A 222 8.87 11.46 -16.82
C ARG A 222 10.18 12.11 -16.42
N GLU A 223 10.16 13.39 -16.07
CA GLU A 223 11.33 14.14 -15.60
C GLU A 223 11.94 13.47 -14.37
N VAL A 224 11.11 13.17 -13.38
CA VAL A 224 11.56 12.51 -12.14
C VAL A 224 12.11 11.11 -12.43
N ARG A 225 11.46 10.32 -13.28
CA ARG A 225 11.93 8.97 -13.64
C ARG A 225 13.20 8.98 -14.47
N ALA A 226 13.46 10.04 -15.25
CA ALA A 226 14.72 10.22 -15.98
C ALA A 226 15.90 10.60 -15.07
N SER A 227 15.65 11.09 -13.85
CA SER A 227 16.71 11.60 -12.95
C SER A 227 17.58 10.52 -12.29
N ARG A 228 17.09 9.28 -12.21
CA ARG A 228 17.76 8.14 -11.57
C ARG A 228 17.26 6.84 -12.19
N GLY A 229 18.06 5.78 -12.10
CA GLY A 229 17.73 4.43 -12.58
C GLY A 229 16.39 3.86 -12.06
N PRO A 230 16.04 2.63 -12.47
CA PRO A 230 14.73 2.05 -12.17
C PRO A 230 14.48 1.96 -10.65
N ALA A 231 13.28 2.36 -10.24
CA ALA A 231 12.81 2.19 -8.87
C ALA A 231 12.05 0.88 -8.73
N LEU A 232 12.18 0.24 -7.57
CA LEU A 232 11.35 -0.92 -7.21
C LEU A 232 9.94 -0.50 -6.78
N ILE A 233 9.81 0.64 -6.12
CA ILE A 233 8.52 1.17 -5.68
C ILE A 233 8.46 2.64 -6.09
N GLU A 234 7.37 3.02 -6.72
CA GLU A 234 7.03 4.42 -6.98
C GLU A 234 5.65 4.73 -6.39
N ILE A 235 5.55 5.80 -5.61
CA ILE A 235 4.28 6.24 -5.02
C ILE A 235 4.00 7.65 -5.53
N ALA A 236 3.03 7.79 -6.42
CA ALA A 236 2.58 9.08 -6.91
C ALA A 236 1.32 9.50 -6.15
N VAL A 237 1.29 10.73 -5.64
CA VAL A 237 0.14 11.27 -4.90
C VAL A 237 -0.17 12.68 -5.39
N ARG A 238 -1.43 12.96 -5.72
CA ARG A 238 -1.96 14.31 -5.95
C ARG A 238 -2.68 14.75 -4.67
N THR A 239 -1.94 15.29 -3.71
CA THR A 239 -2.43 15.59 -2.35
C THR A 239 -3.56 16.60 -2.34
N ALA A 240 -3.51 17.62 -3.22
CA ALA A 240 -4.61 18.58 -3.36
C ALA A 240 -5.92 17.90 -3.81
N ALA A 241 -5.85 17.09 -4.87
CA ALA A 241 -7.00 16.33 -5.37
C ALA A 241 -7.48 15.28 -4.36
N MET A 242 -6.55 14.65 -3.62
CA MET A 242 -6.88 13.71 -2.57
C MET A 242 -7.69 14.37 -1.46
N ARG A 243 -7.28 15.55 -0.97
CA ARG A 243 -8.05 16.32 0.03
C ARG A 243 -9.41 16.73 -0.51
N GLU A 244 -9.46 17.36 -1.69
CA GLU A 244 -10.71 17.79 -2.34
C GLU A 244 -11.74 16.65 -2.45
N ARG A 245 -11.27 15.45 -2.80
CA ARG A 245 -12.12 14.29 -3.12
C ARG A 245 -12.41 13.40 -1.92
N LEU A 246 -11.42 13.16 -1.04
CA LEU A 246 -11.56 12.29 0.13
C LEU A 246 -12.02 13.00 1.39
N ASP A 247 -11.74 14.29 1.60
CA ASP A 247 -12.18 14.95 2.84
C ASP A 247 -13.70 14.96 3.02
N PRO A 248 -14.53 15.12 1.97
CA PRO A 248 -15.97 14.94 2.10
C PRO A 248 -16.38 13.55 2.57
N PHE A 249 -15.64 12.50 2.19
CA PHE A 249 -15.87 11.12 2.65
C PHE A 249 -15.34 10.89 4.07
N THR A 250 -14.21 11.50 4.37
CA THR A 250 -13.44 11.23 5.57
C THR A 250 -13.62 12.28 6.66
N LEU A 251 -14.52 13.26 6.50
CA LEU A 251 -14.74 14.34 7.48
C LEU A 251 -13.45 15.11 7.80
N GLY A 252 -12.65 15.44 6.78
CA GLY A 252 -11.40 16.18 6.92
C GLY A 252 -10.18 15.36 7.37
N ARG A 253 -10.31 14.04 7.53
CA ARG A 253 -9.19 13.18 7.98
C ARG A 253 -8.04 13.13 6.98
N ALA A 254 -8.28 13.31 5.68
CA ALA A 254 -7.17 13.36 4.71
C ALA A 254 -6.38 14.66 4.90
N THR A 255 -7.05 15.80 5.12
CA THR A 255 -6.39 17.04 5.54
C THR A 255 -5.63 16.86 6.85
N ASP A 256 -6.25 16.32 7.90
CA ASP A 256 -5.60 16.12 9.20
C ASP A 256 -4.37 15.17 9.07
N PHE A 257 -4.43 14.16 8.19
CA PHE A 257 -3.28 13.31 7.86
C PHE A 257 -2.12 14.10 7.23
N PHE A 258 -2.39 14.93 6.21
CA PHE A 258 -1.34 15.73 5.58
C PHE A 258 -0.81 16.84 6.50
N ASP A 259 -1.65 17.40 7.37
CA ASP A 259 -1.25 18.38 8.38
C ASP A 259 -0.27 17.77 9.40
N ALA A 260 -0.51 16.52 9.83
CA ALA A 260 0.43 15.78 10.69
C ALA A 260 1.82 15.61 10.04
N TRP A 261 1.87 15.48 8.72
CA TRP A 261 3.13 15.39 7.96
C TRP A 261 3.72 16.75 7.57
N GLN A 262 3.11 17.86 7.99
CA GLN A 262 3.46 19.22 7.55
C GLN A 262 3.45 19.36 6.03
N ALA A 263 2.51 18.65 5.37
CA ALA A 263 2.38 18.53 3.93
C ALA A 263 1.08 19.18 3.41
N ARG A 264 0.56 20.17 4.13
CA ARG A 264 -0.68 20.88 3.76
C ARG A 264 -0.56 21.61 2.42
N SER A 265 0.57 22.29 2.22
CA SER A 265 0.90 23.02 0.99
C SER A 265 1.44 22.14 -0.14
N LEU A 266 1.57 20.84 0.09
CA LEU A 266 1.94 19.89 -0.94
C LEU A 266 0.78 19.78 -1.95
N ASP A 267 1.10 19.93 -3.24
CA ASP A 267 0.17 19.77 -4.36
C ASP A 267 0.21 18.34 -4.89
N ARG A 268 1.43 17.83 -5.09
CA ARG A 268 1.71 16.47 -5.55
C ARG A 268 3.11 16.02 -5.09
N ALA A 269 3.30 14.72 -5.04
CA ALA A 269 4.57 14.11 -4.73
C ALA A 269 4.76 12.78 -5.47
N LEU A 270 6.01 12.44 -5.77
CA LEU A 270 6.43 11.14 -6.25
C LEU A 270 7.58 10.63 -5.39
N TRP A 271 7.32 9.58 -4.61
CA TRP A 271 8.36 8.83 -3.90
C TRP A 271 8.91 7.74 -4.80
N ARG A 272 10.23 7.55 -4.76
CA ARG A 272 10.94 6.49 -5.50
C ARG A 272 11.85 5.76 -4.55
N LEU A 273 11.72 4.43 -4.53
CA LEU A 273 12.55 3.54 -3.73
C LEU A 273 13.13 2.46 -4.64
N GLY A 274 14.43 2.22 -4.57
CA GLY A 274 15.10 1.19 -5.36
C GLY A 274 16.48 0.87 -4.77
N PHE A 275 17.27 0.04 -5.46
CA PHE A 275 18.60 -0.35 -4.98
C PHE A 275 19.70 0.04 -5.97
N GLU A 276 20.84 0.44 -5.43
CA GLU A 276 22.12 0.54 -6.14
C GLU A 276 23.10 -0.43 -5.47
N GLY A 277 23.31 -1.58 -6.12
CA GLY A 277 23.92 -2.74 -5.47
C GLY A 277 23.03 -3.23 -4.32
N ARG A 278 23.58 -3.26 -3.10
CA ARG A 278 22.84 -3.68 -1.89
C ARG A 278 22.21 -2.51 -1.11
N ALA A 279 22.55 -1.27 -1.44
CA ALA A 279 22.10 -0.09 -0.73
C ALA A 279 20.83 0.48 -1.37
N MET A 280 19.81 0.76 -0.57
CA MET A 280 18.55 1.31 -1.02
C MET A 280 18.65 2.83 -1.14
N PHE A 281 18.15 3.37 -2.24
CA PHE A 281 17.80 4.78 -2.30
C PHE A 281 16.32 4.97 -1.95
N CYS A 282 16.00 6.05 -1.26
CA CYS A 282 14.63 6.51 -1.03
C CYS A 282 14.62 8.02 -1.21
N GLU A 283 13.91 8.51 -2.22
CA GLU A 283 13.79 9.93 -2.51
C GLU A 283 12.34 10.32 -2.77
N ALA A 284 12.01 11.58 -2.49
CA ALA A 284 10.75 12.17 -2.88
C ALA A 284 10.99 13.42 -3.71
N HIS A 285 10.19 13.55 -4.76
CA HIS A 285 10.06 14.76 -5.57
C HIS A 285 8.73 15.40 -5.22
N LEU A 286 8.79 16.49 -4.48
CA LEU A 286 7.67 17.21 -3.90
C LEU A 286 7.40 18.46 -4.73
N PHE A 287 6.14 18.74 -5.03
CA PHE A 287 5.72 20.00 -5.64
C PHE A 287 4.84 20.75 -4.65
N GLU A 288 5.32 21.89 -4.19
CA GLU A 288 4.71 22.65 -3.10
C GLU A 288 4.84 24.14 -3.42
N ASN A 289 3.71 24.87 -3.33
CA ASN A 289 3.65 26.32 -3.60
C ASN A 289 4.27 26.71 -4.96
N GLY A 290 4.03 25.89 -5.99
CA GLY A 290 4.56 26.13 -7.33
C GLY A 290 6.04 25.80 -7.55
N ALA A 291 6.73 25.28 -6.52
CA ALA A 291 8.15 24.92 -6.60
C ALA A 291 8.38 23.41 -6.46
N ALA A 292 9.28 22.87 -7.28
CA ALA A 292 9.76 21.50 -7.14
C ALA A 292 10.87 21.41 -6.08
N ARG A 293 10.80 20.41 -5.21
CA ARG A 293 11.78 20.12 -4.16
C ARG A 293 12.10 18.63 -4.19
N ARG A 294 13.39 18.29 -4.25
CA ARG A 294 13.86 16.92 -4.05
C ARG A 294 14.28 16.73 -2.60
N ARG A 295 13.84 15.64 -1.98
CA ARG A 295 14.28 15.22 -0.64
C ARG A 295 14.81 13.80 -0.70
N LEU A 296 16.05 13.61 -0.26
CA LEU A 296 16.68 12.31 -0.15
C LEU A 296 16.52 11.81 1.28
N TYR A 297 15.84 10.67 1.44
CA TYR A 297 15.58 10.04 2.73
C TYR A 297 16.62 8.96 3.04
N ALA A 298 16.98 8.16 2.04
CA ALA A 298 18.08 7.20 2.10
C ALA A 298 18.96 7.37 0.86
N ASP A 299 20.26 7.53 1.08
CA ASP A 299 21.27 7.73 0.04
C ASP A 299 22.20 6.52 -0.03
N PRO A 300 22.28 5.79 -1.16
CA PRO A 300 23.18 4.65 -1.29
C PRO A 300 24.67 5.03 -1.27
N ASP A 301 24.99 6.32 -1.48
CA ASP A 301 26.36 6.84 -1.37
C ASP A 301 26.78 7.16 0.07
N ALA A 302 25.82 7.21 1.01
CA ALA A 302 26.09 7.42 2.43
C ALA A 302 26.71 6.15 3.09
N ARG A 303 28.00 5.93 2.82
CA ARG A 303 28.76 4.75 3.26
C ARG A 303 29.52 4.98 4.57
N ASP A 304 28.81 5.26 5.65
CA ASP A 304 29.41 5.34 6.99
C ASP A 304 29.92 3.96 7.41
N PRO A 305 31.25 3.72 7.51
CA PRO A 305 31.79 2.40 7.82
C PRO A 305 31.33 1.85 9.17
N ALA A 306 30.99 2.73 10.13
CA ALA A 306 30.48 2.29 11.43
C ALA A 306 29.06 1.72 11.32
N LEU A 307 28.20 2.35 10.51
CA LEU A 307 26.85 1.83 10.25
C LEU A 307 26.86 0.58 9.38
N LEU A 308 27.77 0.50 8.41
CA LEU A 308 27.90 -0.68 7.54
C LEU A 308 28.30 -1.94 8.31
N LYS A 309 29.01 -1.82 9.44
CA LYS A 309 29.36 -2.95 10.33
C LYS A 309 28.19 -3.50 11.13
N LEU A 310 27.06 -2.77 11.20
CA LEU A 310 25.85 -3.23 11.90
C LEU A 310 25.07 -4.25 11.07
N MET A 311 25.43 -4.47 9.83
CA MET A 311 24.66 -5.25 8.88
C MET A 311 25.54 -6.36 8.30
N PRO A 312 24.99 -7.57 8.11
CA PRO A 312 25.68 -8.61 7.37
C PRO A 312 26.13 -8.12 5.98
N ALA A 313 27.23 -8.68 5.49
CA ALA A 313 27.89 -8.20 4.27
C ALA A 313 27.02 -8.35 3.02
N ASP A 314 26.18 -9.38 2.99
CA ASP A 314 25.24 -9.73 1.92
C ASP A 314 23.85 -9.12 2.11
N ALA A 315 23.56 -8.54 3.28
CA ALA A 315 22.28 -7.91 3.54
C ALA A 315 22.09 -6.66 2.66
N ARG A 316 20.89 -6.56 2.08
CA ARG A 316 20.39 -5.33 1.49
C ARG A 316 19.94 -4.40 2.59
N TYR A 317 20.21 -3.11 2.42
CA TYR A 317 20.02 -2.15 3.49
C TYR A 317 19.55 -0.79 3.04
N ALA A 318 19.02 -0.01 3.98
CA ALA A 318 18.75 1.41 3.85
C ALA A 318 19.27 2.14 5.08
N ILE A 319 19.95 3.26 4.90
CA ILE A 319 20.32 4.17 5.99
C ILE A 319 19.54 5.46 5.80
N TYR A 320 18.58 5.68 6.69
CA TYR A 320 17.78 6.88 6.72
C TYR A 320 18.38 7.91 7.66
N ARG A 321 18.44 9.17 7.21
CA ARG A 321 18.80 10.32 8.06
C ARG A 321 17.54 11.14 8.35
N LEU A 322 16.82 10.76 9.41
CA LEU A 322 15.53 11.31 9.79
C LEU A 322 15.52 11.64 11.29
N PRO A 323 15.12 12.87 11.68
CA PRO A 323 15.03 13.23 13.10
C PRO A 323 13.90 12.43 13.76
N LEU A 324 14.24 11.31 14.41
CA LEU A 324 13.26 10.34 14.91
C LEU A 324 12.32 10.95 15.96
N ARG A 325 12.84 11.89 16.77
CA ARG A 325 12.04 12.71 17.69
C ARG A 325 10.87 13.41 17.01
N GLN A 326 11.05 13.88 15.77
CA GLN A 326 9.98 14.52 15.00
C GLN A 326 9.17 13.51 14.18
N LEU A 327 9.84 12.48 13.64
CA LEU A 327 9.20 11.51 12.75
C LEU A 327 8.16 10.65 13.47
N ILE A 328 8.49 10.13 14.66
CA ILE A 328 7.62 9.20 15.39
C ILE A 328 6.29 9.86 15.77
N PRO A 329 6.25 11.06 16.39
CA PRO A 329 4.99 11.75 16.66
C PRO A 329 4.18 12.05 15.40
N ARG A 330 4.82 12.44 14.29
CA ARG A 330 4.12 12.67 13.01
C ARG A 330 3.49 11.38 12.48
N ALA A 331 4.21 10.28 12.53
CA ALA A 331 3.70 8.97 12.12
C ALA A 331 2.49 8.56 12.99
N ALA A 332 2.62 8.66 14.32
CA ALA A 332 1.53 8.37 15.25
C ALA A 332 0.30 9.27 15.00
N ALA A 333 0.50 10.57 14.90
CA ALA A 333 -0.57 11.55 14.63
C ALA A 333 -1.25 11.28 13.28
N SER A 334 -0.49 10.88 12.26
CA SER A 334 -1.05 10.54 10.95
C SER A 334 -1.92 9.28 11.00
N LEU A 335 -1.52 8.27 11.79
CA LEU A 335 -2.30 7.05 11.99
C LEU A 335 -3.62 7.36 12.72
N THR A 336 -3.58 8.16 13.79
CA THR A 336 -4.80 8.54 14.53
C THR A 336 -5.70 9.45 13.71
N ALA A 337 -5.14 10.34 12.88
CA ALA A 337 -5.90 11.20 11.98
C ALA A 337 -6.83 10.37 11.06
N THR A 338 -6.40 9.20 10.59
CA THR A 338 -7.26 8.32 9.78
C THR A 338 -8.50 7.79 10.52
N ARG A 339 -8.56 7.91 11.85
CA ARG A 339 -9.68 7.45 12.70
C ARG A 339 -10.60 8.59 13.15
N GLY A 340 -10.24 9.85 12.88
CA GLY A 340 -11.06 11.02 13.17
C GLY A 340 -10.67 11.74 14.46
N ARG A 341 -11.25 12.93 14.65
CA ARG A 341 -10.87 13.86 15.73
C ARG A 341 -11.22 13.35 17.12
N GLU A 342 -12.38 12.73 17.27
CA GLU A 342 -12.81 12.14 18.55
C GLU A 342 -11.86 11.03 18.99
N PHE A 343 -11.53 10.11 18.08
CA PHE A 343 -10.54 9.06 18.34
C PHE A 343 -9.17 9.65 18.65
N THR A 344 -8.72 10.65 17.88
CA THR A 344 -7.43 11.31 18.12
C THR A 344 -7.37 11.93 19.52
N ALA A 345 -8.41 12.66 19.92
CA ALA A 345 -8.50 13.25 21.25
C ALA A 345 -8.59 12.19 22.36
N ALA A 346 -9.30 11.08 22.11
CA ALA A 346 -9.38 9.96 23.05
C ALA A 346 -8.03 9.23 23.19
N ALA A 347 -7.32 9.01 22.09
CA ALA A 347 -5.99 8.40 22.07
C ALA A 347 -4.97 9.29 22.80
N GLN A 348 -5.02 10.61 22.58
CA GLN A 348 -4.16 11.57 23.29
C GLN A 348 -4.41 11.53 24.80
N ARG A 349 -5.66 11.61 25.25
CA ARG A 349 -6.01 11.49 26.68
C ARG A 349 -5.61 10.12 27.27
N ALA A 350 -5.73 9.06 26.47
CA ALA A 350 -5.29 7.73 26.90
C ALA A 350 -3.77 7.68 27.08
N TRP A 351 -3.01 8.30 26.17
CA TRP A 351 -1.56 8.41 26.26
C TRP A 351 -1.12 9.20 27.49
N GLU A 352 -1.70 10.37 27.73
CA GLU A 352 -1.41 11.21 28.90
C GLU A 352 -1.66 10.46 30.22
N ARG A 353 -2.74 9.68 30.30
CA ARG A 353 -3.00 8.82 31.47
C ARG A 353 -1.99 7.70 31.63
N ILE A 354 -1.47 7.14 30.53
CA ILE A 354 -0.42 6.11 30.58
C ILE A 354 0.87 6.73 31.11
N GLU A 355 1.27 7.90 30.63
CA GLU A 355 2.44 8.64 31.12
C GLU A 355 2.33 8.94 32.62
N GLU A 356 1.17 9.43 33.06
CA GLU A 356 0.89 9.69 34.49
C GLU A 356 0.91 8.41 35.32
N GLN A 357 0.20 7.35 34.89
CA GLN A 357 0.07 6.10 35.64
C GLN A 357 1.41 5.38 35.82
N TYR A 358 2.27 5.37 34.79
CA TYR A 358 3.54 4.64 34.81
C TYR A 358 4.75 5.53 35.14
N GLY A 359 4.54 6.83 35.33
CA GLY A 359 5.57 7.78 35.77
C GLY A 359 6.70 7.92 34.76
N PHE A 360 6.38 8.32 33.53
CA PHE A 360 7.35 8.69 32.49
C PHE A 360 6.81 9.81 31.61
N ASP A 361 7.70 10.54 30.94
CA ASP A 361 7.38 11.51 29.88
C ASP A 361 7.98 11.00 28.56
N ALA A 362 7.16 10.67 27.57
CA ALA A 362 7.67 10.06 26.34
C ALA A 362 8.58 10.99 25.52
N ASP A 363 8.34 12.31 25.55
CA ASP A 363 9.20 13.24 24.82
C ASP A 363 10.56 13.36 25.52
N ALA A 364 10.58 13.55 26.84
CA ALA A 364 11.80 13.73 27.60
C ALA A 364 12.60 12.43 27.78
N ASP A 365 11.93 11.32 28.07
CA ASP A 365 12.56 10.06 28.51
C ASP A 365 12.81 9.06 27.38
N LEU A 366 12.17 9.25 26.22
CA LEU A 366 12.35 8.40 25.04
C LEU A 366 12.78 9.21 23.83
N LEU A 367 11.92 10.11 23.33
CA LEU A 367 12.12 10.75 22.03
C LEU A 367 13.33 11.71 22.01
N ALA A 368 13.60 12.43 23.10
CA ALA A 368 14.74 13.33 23.23
C ALA A 368 16.10 12.61 23.19
N HIS A 369 16.12 11.30 23.46
CA HIS A 369 17.33 10.48 23.41
C HIS A 369 17.53 9.76 22.07
N LEU A 370 16.54 9.78 21.17
CA LEU A 370 16.68 9.21 19.83
C LEU A 370 17.52 10.11 18.93
N GLY A 371 18.36 9.48 18.11
CA GLY A 371 19.18 10.14 17.10
C GLY A 371 18.44 10.41 15.80
N ASP A 372 19.22 10.73 14.78
CA ASP A 372 18.72 11.06 13.43
C ASP A 372 18.94 9.91 12.44
N THR A 373 19.29 8.71 12.93
CA THR A 373 19.69 7.58 12.09
C THR A 373 18.75 6.41 12.30
N LEU A 374 18.20 5.90 11.20
CA LEU A 374 17.47 4.64 11.15
C LEU A 374 18.10 3.72 10.11
N VAL A 375 18.65 2.60 10.54
CA VAL A 375 19.19 1.57 9.64
C VAL A 375 18.16 0.48 9.47
N LEU A 376 17.83 0.12 8.23
CA LEU A 376 16.98 -1.02 7.90
C LEU A 376 17.80 -2.04 7.10
N HIS A 377 17.65 -3.33 7.38
CA HIS A 377 18.21 -4.38 6.53
C HIS A 377 17.34 -5.64 6.52
N ASN A 378 17.50 -6.47 5.50
CA ASN A 378 16.66 -7.65 5.27
C ASN A 378 17.22 -8.96 5.87
N ASP A 379 18.08 -8.86 6.89
CA ASP A 379 18.68 -10.04 7.54
C ASP A 379 18.22 -10.18 9.02
N PRO A 380 17.84 -11.40 9.47
CA PRO A 380 17.63 -12.57 8.64
C PRO A 380 16.44 -12.40 7.69
N PRO A 381 16.46 -13.09 6.53
CA PRO A 381 15.39 -12.96 5.54
C PRO A 381 14.07 -13.45 6.14
N HIS A 382 13.01 -12.65 5.96
CA HIS A 382 11.66 -13.08 6.33
C HIS A 382 11.34 -14.42 5.61
N PRO A 383 10.71 -15.41 6.27
CA PRO A 383 10.50 -16.74 5.68
C PRO A 383 9.67 -16.71 4.39
N LEU A 384 8.71 -15.79 4.33
CA LEU A 384 7.89 -15.53 3.15
C LEU A 384 8.48 -14.48 2.19
N ARG A 385 9.70 -13.98 2.49
CA ARG A 385 10.38 -12.89 1.77
C ARG A 385 9.46 -11.70 1.50
N LEU A 386 8.63 -11.34 2.49
CA LEU A 386 7.69 -10.24 2.36
C LEU A 386 8.48 -8.94 2.20
N PRO A 387 8.15 -8.11 1.19
CA PRO A 387 8.61 -6.74 1.12
C PRO A 387 8.40 -6.01 2.45
N LEU A 388 9.35 -5.15 2.82
CA LEU A 388 9.26 -4.27 3.99
C LEU A 388 9.35 -4.95 5.37
N MET A 389 9.45 -6.28 5.44
CA MET A 389 9.77 -6.99 6.68
C MET A 389 11.29 -6.97 6.90
N PHE A 390 11.75 -5.93 7.60
CA PHE A 390 13.16 -5.66 7.86
C PHE A 390 13.49 -5.77 9.35
N THR A 391 14.77 -5.95 9.64
CA THR A 391 15.35 -5.56 10.93
C THR A 391 15.65 -4.07 10.87
N ALA A 392 15.24 -3.33 11.90
CA ALA A 392 15.36 -1.88 12.00
C ALA A 392 16.17 -1.51 13.25
N LEU A 393 17.07 -0.54 13.12
CA LEU A 393 17.87 0.01 14.21
C LEU A 393 17.66 1.52 14.27
N ALA A 394 16.93 1.97 15.28
CA ALA A 394 16.79 3.38 15.60
C ALA A 394 17.90 3.80 16.56
N GLU A 395 18.75 4.74 16.14
CA GLU A 395 19.87 5.22 16.95
C GLU A 395 19.39 5.89 18.25
N ILE A 396 20.08 5.60 19.33
CA ILE A 396 20.01 6.28 20.62
C ILE A 396 21.27 7.14 20.71
N ARG A 397 21.09 8.46 20.81
CA ARG A 397 22.18 9.44 20.99
C ARG A 397 22.33 9.85 22.46
N GLY A 398 21.27 9.70 23.25
CA GLY A 398 21.22 10.07 24.66
C GLY A 398 21.39 8.88 25.61
N ASP A 399 20.51 8.81 26.61
CA ASP A 399 20.57 7.85 27.71
C ASP A 399 19.84 6.54 27.34
N ALA A 400 20.60 5.51 26.98
CA ALA A 400 20.04 4.20 26.62
C ALA A 400 19.35 3.46 27.79
N PRO A 401 19.89 3.46 29.03
CA PRO A 401 19.14 3.01 30.20
C PRO A 401 17.77 3.69 30.35
N ARG A 402 17.69 5.02 30.20
CA ARG A 402 16.42 5.77 30.27
C ARG A 402 15.44 5.37 29.17
N VAL A 403 15.94 5.22 27.93
CA VAL A 403 15.14 4.71 26.79
C VAL A 403 14.60 3.30 27.07
N ARG A 404 15.43 2.41 27.62
CA ARG A 404 15.02 1.03 27.97
C ARG A 404 13.94 1.03 29.04
N GLU A 405 14.15 1.74 30.14
CA GLU A 405 13.18 1.84 31.24
C GLU A 405 11.83 2.37 30.73
N THR A 406 11.86 3.42 29.90
CA THR A 406 10.66 4.04 29.35
C THR A 406 9.93 3.12 28.37
N LEU A 407 10.66 2.43 27.49
CA LEU A 407 10.05 1.44 26.60
C LEU A 407 9.46 0.25 27.38
N ASP A 408 10.12 -0.22 28.45
CA ASP A 408 9.57 -1.26 29.32
C ASP A 408 8.23 -0.81 29.93
N LYS A 409 8.14 0.43 30.45
CA LYS A 409 6.89 1.00 30.97
C LYS A 409 5.78 1.07 29.90
N VAL A 410 6.10 1.57 28.70
CA VAL A 410 5.16 1.63 27.57
C VAL A 410 4.64 0.25 27.20
N CYS A 411 5.53 -0.75 27.13
CA CYS A 411 5.16 -2.11 26.75
C CYS A 411 4.32 -2.81 27.82
N THR A 412 4.63 -2.59 29.10
CA THR A 412 3.80 -3.06 30.22
C THR A 412 2.41 -2.42 30.18
N ALA A 413 2.32 -1.11 29.96
CA ALA A 413 1.04 -0.42 29.80
C ALA A 413 0.21 -1.00 28.64
N TRP A 414 0.87 -1.27 27.51
CA TRP A 414 0.21 -1.88 26.36
C TRP A 414 -0.25 -3.32 26.64
N GLN A 415 0.58 -4.12 27.30
CA GLN A 415 0.22 -5.48 27.72
C GLN A 415 -1.01 -5.50 28.62
N GLU A 416 -1.05 -4.66 29.65
CA GLU A 416 -2.19 -4.54 30.57
C GLU A 416 -3.45 -4.04 29.88
N TRP A 417 -3.32 -3.10 28.93
CA TRP A 417 -4.44 -2.61 28.14
C TRP A 417 -5.06 -3.71 27.27
N LEU A 418 -4.25 -4.51 26.58
CA LEU A 418 -4.73 -5.65 25.80
C LEU A 418 -5.36 -6.74 26.67
N ALA A 419 -4.80 -7.00 27.86
CA ALA A 419 -5.37 -7.94 28.81
C ALA A 419 -6.79 -7.50 29.25
N ARG A 420 -6.96 -6.23 29.63
CA ARG A 420 -8.27 -5.66 30.00
C ARG A 420 -9.27 -5.66 28.84
N ALA A 421 -8.83 -5.37 27.62
CA ALA A 421 -9.70 -5.46 26.44
C ALA A 421 -10.25 -6.88 26.24
N THR A 422 -9.44 -7.90 26.54
CA THR A 422 -9.83 -9.31 26.45
C THR A 422 -10.90 -9.70 27.48
N GLU A 423 -10.88 -9.09 28.67
CA GLU A 423 -11.88 -9.34 29.72
C GLU A 423 -13.27 -8.82 29.36
N HIS A 424 -13.33 -7.81 28.47
CA HIS A 424 -14.58 -7.16 28.06
C HIS A 424 -15.16 -7.69 26.74
N GLU A 425 -14.37 -8.39 25.93
CA GLU A 425 -14.83 -8.99 24.67
C GLU A 425 -15.25 -10.45 24.88
N THR A 426 -16.36 -10.86 24.27
CA THR A 426 -16.90 -12.23 24.38
C THR A 426 -16.12 -13.28 23.57
N GLY A 427 -14.83 -13.04 23.30
CA GLY A 427 -13.98 -13.91 22.50
C GLY A 427 -12.49 -13.77 22.85
N PRO A 428 -11.66 -14.76 22.49
CA PRO A 428 -10.22 -14.67 22.73
C PRO A 428 -9.65 -13.50 21.94
N ASN A 429 -9.04 -12.53 22.63
CA ASN A 429 -8.27 -11.49 21.97
C ASN A 429 -7.13 -12.16 21.22
N PRO A 430 -7.06 -12.01 19.89
CA PRO A 430 -6.02 -12.67 19.12
C PRO A 430 -4.64 -12.12 19.49
N ALA A 431 -4.52 -10.91 20.03
CA ALA A 431 -3.27 -10.19 20.23
C ALA A 431 -2.85 -10.06 21.71
N ALA A 432 -1.58 -10.32 22.00
CA ALA A 432 -0.97 -10.01 23.29
C ALA A 432 0.44 -9.43 23.10
N VAL A 433 0.82 -8.48 23.94
CA VAL A 433 2.23 -8.06 24.09
C VAL A 433 2.86 -8.96 25.14
N GLN A 434 4.04 -9.50 24.87
CA GLN A 434 4.76 -10.38 25.78
C GLN A 434 6.21 -9.94 25.93
N ARG A 435 6.78 -10.24 27.10
CA ARG A 435 8.21 -10.13 27.38
C ARG A 435 8.71 -11.50 27.80
N ASP A 436 9.81 -11.94 27.20
CA ASP A 436 10.47 -13.18 27.62
C ASP A 436 11.60 -12.96 28.62
N ALA A 437 12.24 -14.05 29.04
CA ALA A 437 13.35 -14.04 30.01
C ALA A 437 14.61 -13.34 29.50
N ASP A 438 14.78 -13.18 28.18
CA ASP A 438 15.90 -12.45 27.59
C ASP A 438 15.64 -10.94 27.54
N GLY A 439 14.48 -10.49 28.04
CA GLY A 439 14.06 -9.09 28.00
C GLY A 439 13.63 -8.63 26.60
N VAL A 440 13.31 -9.56 25.69
CA VAL A 440 12.75 -9.24 24.37
C VAL A 440 11.25 -9.06 24.49
N TRP A 441 10.76 -7.93 23.98
CA TRP A 441 9.34 -7.68 23.82
C TRP A 441 8.87 -8.12 22.43
N TYR A 442 7.65 -8.64 22.32
CA TYR A 442 7.07 -9.01 21.03
C TYR A 442 5.55 -9.02 21.04
N LEU A 443 4.96 -8.97 19.85
CA LEU A 443 3.54 -9.18 19.63
C LEU A 443 3.23 -10.65 19.35
N ARG A 444 2.24 -11.20 20.04
CA ARG A 444 1.74 -12.56 19.81
C ARG A 444 0.33 -12.51 19.25
N PHE A 445 0.13 -13.09 18.08
CA PHE A 445 -1.17 -13.30 17.46
C PHE A 445 -1.52 -14.80 17.46
N GLY A 446 -2.34 -15.24 18.41
CA GLY A 446 -2.59 -16.68 18.62
C GLY A 446 -1.27 -17.46 18.84
N PRO A 447 -0.95 -18.47 18.01
CA PRO A 447 0.31 -19.22 18.12
C PRO A 447 1.52 -18.51 17.48
N ILE A 448 1.32 -17.36 16.81
CA ILE A 448 2.35 -16.69 16.01
C ILE A 448 2.96 -15.55 16.82
N ALA A 449 4.27 -15.61 17.07
CA ALA A 449 5.04 -14.48 17.60
C ALA A 449 5.64 -13.66 16.44
N THR A 450 5.38 -12.36 16.43
CA THR A 450 5.77 -11.40 15.38
C THR A 450 6.23 -10.10 16.01
N PHE A 451 6.87 -9.22 15.23
CA PHE A 451 7.34 -7.89 15.62
C PHE A 451 7.98 -7.88 17.01
N ALA A 452 9.25 -8.21 17.08
CA ALA A 452 10.01 -8.21 18.31
C ALA A 452 10.91 -6.98 18.41
N TRP A 453 11.14 -6.49 19.61
CA TRP A 453 12.07 -5.40 19.84
C TRP A 453 12.82 -5.55 21.16
N THR A 454 13.99 -4.92 21.21
CA THR A 454 14.79 -4.73 22.42
C THR A 454 15.58 -3.43 22.35
N VAL A 455 16.20 -3.06 23.46
CA VAL A 455 17.09 -1.90 23.56
C VAL A 455 18.51 -2.40 23.80
N THR A 456 19.45 -1.84 23.05
CA THR A 456 20.91 -1.99 23.23
C THR A 456 21.49 -0.68 23.76
N GLU A 457 22.81 -0.60 23.93
CA GLU A 457 23.47 0.64 24.36
C GLU A 457 23.33 1.79 23.35
N ARG A 458 23.16 1.47 22.07
CA ARG A 458 23.13 2.48 21.01
C ARG A 458 21.89 2.43 20.12
N TYR A 459 21.07 1.39 20.21
CA TYR A 459 19.93 1.22 19.31
C TYR A 459 18.72 0.64 20.00
N VAL A 460 17.54 1.14 19.61
CA VAL A 460 16.31 0.35 19.68
C VAL A 460 16.30 -0.54 18.44
N VAL A 461 16.33 -1.86 18.65
CA VAL A 461 16.39 -2.86 17.58
C VAL A 461 15.02 -3.51 17.45
N LEU A 462 14.43 -3.46 16.26
CA LEU A 462 13.16 -4.10 15.93
C LEU A 462 13.38 -5.13 14.83
N SER A 463 12.70 -6.27 14.88
CA SER A 463 12.71 -7.28 13.82
C SER A 463 11.35 -7.95 13.68
N TRP A 464 11.13 -8.68 12.59
CA TRP A 464 9.84 -9.28 12.25
C TRP A 464 9.43 -10.46 13.15
N SER A 465 10.36 -11.03 13.94
CA SER A 465 10.05 -12.03 14.97
C SER A 465 11.10 -12.07 16.09
N PRO A 466 10.80 -12.69 17.25
CA PRO A 466 11.78 -12.86 18.32
C PRO A 466 13.00 -13.68 17.92
N THR A 467 12.82 -14.69 17.06
CA THR A 467 13.92 -15.52 16.54
C THR A 467 14.83 -14.70 15.65
N ALA A 468 14.24 -13.90 14.74
CA ALA A 468 14.99 -13.02 13.85
C ALA A 468 15.81 -11.98 14.60
N LEU A 469 15.19 -11.38 15.63
CA LEU A 469 15.86 -10.42 16.50
C LEU A 469 17.08 -11.04 17.18
N ARG A 470 16.94 -12.22 17.80
CA ARG A 470 18.07 -12.90 18.46
C ARG A 470 19.19 -13.28 17.50
N GLN A 471 18.85 -13.80 16.32
CA GLN A 471 19.83 -14.10 15.29
C GLN A 471 20.63 -12.85 14.91
N TYR A 472 19.95 -11.72 14.76
CA TYR A 472 20.61 -10.45 14.48
C TYR A 472 21.46 -9.95 15.66
N LEU A 473 20.96 -10.02 16.90
CA LEU A 473 21.72 -9.59 18.08
C LEU A 473 23.00 -10.41 18.28
N ALA A 474 23.00 -11.69 17.89
CA ALA A 474 24.21 -12.53 17.89
C ALA A 474 25.26 -12.08 16.85
N HIS A 475 24.85 -11.36 15.79
CA HIS A 475 25.74 -10.78 14.80
C HIS A 475 26.34 -9.44 15.25
N LEU A 476 25.60 -8.65 16.06
CA LEU A 476 26.11 -7.37 16.52
C LEU A 476 27.44 -7.58 17.25
N PRO A 477 28.52 -6.86 16.86
CA PRO A 477 29.79 -6.95 17.58
C PRO A 477 29.49 -6.65 19.03
N ALA A 478 29.91 -7.53 19.95
CA ALA A 478 29.61 -7.41 21.38
C ALA A 478 29.87 -5.96 21.82
N GLN A 479 28.80 -5.18 21.93
CA GLN A 479 28.84 -3.84 22.49
C GLN A 479 28.99 -4.13 23.98
N ARG A 480 30.25 -4.26 24.39
CA ARG A 480 30.59 -4.41 25.80
C ARG A 480 30.27 -3.06 26.46
N PRO A 481 29.55 -3.06 27.58
CA PRO A 481 29.33 -1.84 28.37
C PRO A 481 30.64 -1.18 28.79
#